data_AF-A0A4Z2DVE5-F1
#
_entry.id   AF-A0A4Z2DVE5-F1
#
_cell.length_a   1.000
_cell.length_b   1.000
_cell.length_c   1.000
_cell.angle_alpha   90.00
_cell.angle_beta   90.00
_cell.angle_gamma   90.00
#
_symmetry.space_group_name_H-M   'P 1'
#
loop_
_entity.id
_entity.type
_entity.pdbx_description
1 polymer ?
#
loop_
_entity_poly.entity_id
_entity_poly.type
_entity_poly.pdbx_seq_one_letter_code
_entity_poly.pdbx_strand_id
1 'polypeptide(L)' 'GETIECVDRFTYLGSLISPNGLVSDEISARIHKARSAFANLRHLWRRRDIRLMTKGRVYCAA' A
#
# COMPACT_ATOMS: atom_id res chain seq x y z
N GLY A 1 11.04 -33.99 -12.79
CA GLY A 1 11.17 -32.63 -12.24
C GLY A 1 9.87 -31.90 -12.50
N GLU A 2 9.39 -31.12 -11.54
CA GLU A 2 8.18 -30.31 -11.71
C GLU A 2 8.49 -29.06 -12.55
N THR A 3 7.54 -28.67 -13.39
CA THR A 3 7.60 -27.43 -14.18
C THR A 3 7.27 -26.24 -13.28
N ILE A 4 8.20 -25.29 -13.16
CA ILE A 4 7.99 -24.04 -12.42
C ILE A 4 7.20 -23.08 -13.31
N GLU A 5 6.10 -22.55 -12.78
CA GLU A 5 5.30 -21.53 -13.45
C GLU A 5 6.06 -20.19 -13.48
N CYS A 6 6.17 -19.60 -14.67
CA CYS A 6 6.74 -18.28 -14.84
C CYS A 6 5.65 -17.22 -14.67
N VAL A 7 5.72 -16.45 -13.59
CA VAL A 7 4.81 -15.33 -13.29
C VAL A 7 5.52 -14.00 -13.47
N ASP A 8 4.84 -13.07 -14.14
CA ASP A 8 5.36 -11.73 -14.43
C ASP A 8 5.53 -10.92 -13.15
N ARG A 9 4.53 -10.89 -12.26
CA ARG A 9 4.57 -10.11 -11.02
C ARG A 9 4.03 -10.93 -9.86
N PHE A 10 4.74 -10.89 -8.74
CA PHE A 10 4.33 -11.62 -7.54
C PHE A 10 4.66 -10.83 -6.28
N THR A 11 3.93 -11.10 -5.19
CA THR A 11 4.23 -10.51 -3.88
C THR A 11 5.11 -11.45 -3.09
N TYR A 12 6.27 -10.98 -2.65
CA TYR A 12 7.19 -11.70 -1.78
C TYR A 12 7.47 -10.86 -0.53
N LEU A 13 7.17 -11.42 0.64
CA LEU A 13 7.33 -10.76 1.94
C LEU A 13 6.70 -9.35 2.00
N GLY A 14 5.61 -9.13 1.26
CA GLY A 14 4.90 -7.85 1.18
C GLY A 14 5.40 -6.88 0.12
N SER A 15 6.55 -7.16 -0.52
CA SER A 15 7.07 -6.41 -1.65
C SER A 15 6.60 -6.99 -2.98
N LEU A 16 6.27 -6.11 -3.93
CA LEU A 16 5.93 -6.51 -5.28
C LEU A 16 7.22 -6.71 -6.09
N ILE A 17 7.46 -7.92 -6.55
CA ILE A 17 8.58 -8.28 -7.41
C ILE A 17 8.11 -8.29 -8.86
N SER A 18 8.86 -7.63 -9.73
CA SER A 18 8.65 -7.57 -11.18
C SER A 18 9.91 -8.03 -11.92
N PRO A 19 9.80 -8.50 -13.18
CA PRO A 19 10.92 -9.12 -13.89
C PRO A 19 11.95 -8.10 -14.36
N ASN A 20 11.50 -6.85 -14.56
CA ASN A 20 12.33 -5.71 -14.94
C ASN A 20 13.18 -5.19 -13.76
N GLY A 21 12.98 -5.71 -12.54
CA GLY A 21 13.68 -5.26 -11.33
C GLY A 21 13.36 -3.82 -10.91
N LEU A 22 12.35 -3.20 -11.52
CA LEU A 22 12.00 -1.80 -11.29
C LEU A 22 11.07 -1.67 -10.08
N VAL A 23 11.50 -0.89 -9.10
CA VAL A 23 10.70 -0.52 -7.91
C VAL A 23 9.48 0.36 -8.23
N SER A 24 9.40 0.93 -9.43
CA SER A 24 8.30 1.80 -9.89
C SER A 24 6.92 1.15 -9.70
N ASP A 25 6.86 -0.15 -9.96
CA ASP A 25 5.69 -0.99 -9.84
C ASP A 25 5.26 -1.16 -8.37
N GLU A 26 6.22 -1.40 -7.49
CA GLU A 26 6.00 -1.49 -6.05
C GLU A 26 5.57 -0.14 -5.46
N ILE A 27 6.23 0.97 -5.84
CA ILE A 27 5.86 2.33 -5.42
C ILE A 27 4.41 2.62 -5.80
N SER A 28 4.05 2.35 -7.06
CA SER A 28 2.69 2.57 -7.56
C SER A 28 1.66 1.73 -6.79
N ALA A 29 1.99 0.47 -6.49
CA ALA A 29 1.13 -0.41 -5.70
C ALA A 29 0.94 0.09 -4.27
N ARG A 30 2.02 0.54 -3.58
CA ARG A 30 1.94 1.09 -2.23
C ARG A 30 1.12 2.39 -2.18
N ILE A 31 1.31 3.29 -3.16
CA ILE A 31 0.50 4.51 -3.29
C ILE A 31 -0.98 4.16 -3.47
N HIS A 32 -1.31 3.19 -4.31
CA HIS A 32 -2.70 2.76 -4.52
C HIS A 32 -3.34 2.21 -3.24
N LYS A 33 -2.62 1.34 -2.51
CA LYS A 33 -3.08 0.80 -1.22
C LYS A 33 -3.33 1.91 -0.21
N ALA A 34 -2.39 2.85 -0.06
CA ALA A 34 -2.55 4.00 0.82
C ALA A 34 -3.77 4.83 0.43
N ARG A 35 -3.90 5.22 -0.84
CA ARG A 35 -5.05 5.98 -1.35
C ARG A 35 -6.38 5.30 -1.06
N SER A 36 -6.45 3.98 -1.25
CA SER A 36 -7.65 3.20 -0.93
C SER A 36 -7.98 3.25 0.57
N ALA A 37 -6.98 3.06 1.44
CA ALA A 37 -7.16 3.15 2.90
C ALA A 37 -7.65 4.55 3.32
N PHE A 38 -7.04 5.62 2.79
CA PHE A 38 -7.47 6.99 3.07
C PHE A 38 -8.88 7.30 2.54
N ALA A 39 -9.25 6.74 1.39
CA ALA A 39 -10.60 6.87 0.84
C ALA A 39 -11.65 6.21 1.75
N ASN A 40 -11.36 5.02 2.28
CA ASN A 40 -12.24 4.33 3.23
C ASN A 40 -12.41 5.13 4.54
N LEU A 41 -11.36 5.79 4.99
CA LEU A 41 -11.35 6.62 6.20
C LEU A 41 -11.82 8.07 5.97
N ARG A 42 -12.29 8.43 4.76
CA ARG A 42 -12.68 9.81 4.36
C ARG A 42 -13.60 10.50 5.37
N HIS A 43 -14.55 9.76 5.94
CA HIS A 43 -15.48 10.28 6.93
C HIS A 43 -14.78 10.68 8.24
N LEU A 44 -13.78 9.91 8.70
CA LEU A 44 -12.96 10.24 9.88
C LEU A 44 -12.03 11.43 9.59
N TRP A 45 -11.48 11.55 8.38
CA TRP A 45 -10.64 12.70 8.03
C TRP A 45 -11.42 14.01 8.06
N ARG A 46 -12.70 13.99 7.68
CA ARG A 46 -13.59 15.17 7.70
C ARG A 46 -14.13 15.54 9.08
N ARG A 47 -14.09 14.62 10.04
CA ARG A 47 -14.52 14.86 11.42
C ARG A 47 -13.64 15.90 12.11
N ARG A 48 -14.27 16.94 12.67
CA ARG A 48 -13.60 18.04 13.40
C ARG A 48 -13.35 17.72 14.86
N ASP A 49 -14.09 16.76 15.42
CA ASP A 49 -13.97 16.28 16.79
C ASP A 49 -12.77 15.32 16.99
N ILE A 50 -12.19 14.82 15.89
CA ILE A 50 -10.96 14.04 15.92
C ILE A 50 -9.75 14.98 15.86
N ARG A 51 -8.95 14.98 16.93
CA ARG A 51 -7.74 15.80 17.07
C ARG A 51 -6.69 15.47 16.00
N LEU A 52 -5.93 16.50 15.60
CA LEU A 52 -4.83 16.36 14.64
C LEU A 52 -3.75 15.38 15.10
N MET A 53 -3.44 15.34 16.40
CA MET A 53 -2.48 14.38 16.96
C MET A 53 -2.90 12.92 16.73
N THR A 54 -4.19 12.62 16.88
CA THR A 54 -4.73 11.27 16.63
C THR A 54 -4.65 10.93 15.15
N LYS A 55 -4.98 11.88 14.28
CA LYS A 55 -4.83 11.76 12.82
C LYS A 55 -3.37 11.53 12.42
N GLY A 56 -2.42 12.21 13.07
CA GLY A 56 -0.98 12.03 12.85
C GLY A 56 -0.49 10.64 13.25
N ARG A 57 -0.96 10.09 14.38
CA ARG A 57 -0.59 8.72 14.80
C ARG A 57 -1.03 7.65 13.79
N VAL A 58 -2.21 7.81 13.17
CA VAL A 58 -2.68 6.90 12.12
C VAL A 58 -1.81 6.98 10.87
N TYR A 59 -1.33 8.17 10.52
CA TYR A 59 -0.38 8.34 9.41
C TYR A 59 0.98 7.68 9.72
N CYS A 60 1.49 7.83 10.95
CA CYS A 60 2.80 7.28 11.34
C CYS A 60 2.82 5.76 11.62
N ALA A 61 1.66 5.14 11.82
CA ALA A 61 1.55 3.70 12.07
C ALA A 61 1.52 2.86 10.79
N ALA A 62 1.42 3.49 9.62
CA ALA A 62 1.47 2.89 8.30
C ALA A 62 2.87 2.99 7.69
#